data_AF-A0ABD5YLX4-F1
#
_entry.id   AF-A0ABD5YLX4-F1
#
_cell.length_a   1.000
_cell.length_b   1.000
_cell.length_c   1.000
_cell.angle_alpha   90.00
_cell.angle_beta   90.00
_cell.angle_gamma   90.00
#
_symmetry.space_group_name_H-M   'P 1'
#
loop_
_entity.id
_entity.type
_entity.pdbx_description
1 polymer ?
#
loop_
_entity_poly.entity_id
_entity_poly.type
_entity_poly.pdbx_seq_one_letter_code
_entity_poly.pdbx_strand_id
1 'polypeptide(L)' 'MSYRPYPDAVLRSTRQDIVKGHDAIVHTAGQVAVTASIQDPRTDFKVNALGTFNVLEAARKADSDPAVVQASMNKV' A
#
# COMPACT_ATOMS: atom_id res chain seq x y z
N MET A 1 -8.13 -16.78 -16.24
CA MET A 1 -7.82 -15.49 -15.59
C MET A 1 -6.31 -15.38 -15.50
N SER A 2 -5.65 -14.71 -16.44
CA SER A 2 -4.18 -14.67 -16.50
C SER A 2 -3.63 -13.66 -15.48
N TYR A 3 -2.83 -14.12 -14.53
CA TYR A 3 -2.04 -13.26 -13.66
C TYR A 3 -1.21 -12.30 -14.51
N ARG A 4 -1.40 -10.99 -14.32
CA ARG A 4 -0.48 -9.97 -14.83
C ARG A 4 0.35 -9.49 -13.64
N PRO A 5 1.67 -9.68 -13.64
CA PRO A 5 2.50 -9.13 -12.57
C PRO A 5 2.32 -7.62 -12.54
N TYR A 6 2.11 -7.06 -11.35
CA TYR A 6 2.10 -5.62 -11.16
C TYR A 6 3.49 -5.10 -11.55
N PRO A 7 3.62 -4.15 -12.48
CA PRO A 7 4.91 -3.48 -12.69
C PRO A 7 5.36 -2.84 -11.38
N ASP A 8 6.67 -2.63 -11.20
CA ASP A 8 7.35 -2.12 -10.00
C ASP A 8 6.85 -0.75 -9.46
N ALA A 9 5.73 -0.24 -9.97
CA ALA A 9 5.02 0.95 -9.52
C ALA A 9 4.70 0.94 -8.01
N VAL A 10 4.48 -0.22 -7.39
CA VAL A 10 4.26 -0.33 -5.93
C VAL A 10 5.55 -0.10 -5.12
N LEU A 11 6.72 -0.29 -5.74
CA LEU A 11 8.03 -0.06 -5.11
C LEU A 11 8.55 1.37 -5.27
N ARG A 12 7.95 2.18 -6.14
CA ARG A 12 8.28 3.61 -6.20
C ARG A 12 7.68 4.28 -4.97
N SER A 13 8.49 4.34 -3.93
CA SER A 13 8.35 5.13 -2.70
C SER A 13 7.17 6.10 -2.77
N THR A 14 6.18 5.95 -1.90
CA THR A 14 5.14 6.96 -1.70
C THR A 14 5.82 8.32 -1.62
N ARG A 15 5.66 9.14 -2.66
CA ARG A 15 6.31 10.46 -2.70
C ARG A 15 5.64 11.30 -1.62
N GLN A 16 6.46 11.88 -0.75
CA GLN A 16 5.98 12.77 0.32
C GLN A 16 5.10 13.89 -0.25
N ASP A 17 5.43 14.35 -1.45
CA ASP A 17 4.69 15.37 -2.19
C ASP A 17 3.22 15.01 -2.46
N ILE A 18 2.88 13.72 -2.55
CA ILE A 18 1.50 13.25 -2.79
C ILE A 18 0.64 13.44 -1.55
N VAL A 19 1.25 13.38 -0.36
CA VAL A 19 0.54 13.50 0.92
C VAL A 19 0.37 14.96 1.34
N LYS A 20 1.30 15.84 0.93
CA LYS A 20 1.32 17.25 1.35
C LYS A 20 -0.04 17.93 1.13
N GLY A 21 -0.55 18.58 2.19
CA GLY A 21 -1.78 19.38 2.13
C GLY A 21 -3.08 18.58 2.14
N HIS A 22 -3.03 17.27 2.40
CA HIS A 22 -4.21 16.43 2.59
C HIS A 22 -4.45 16.21 4.08
N ASP A 23 -5.72 16.22 4.49
CA ASP A 23 -6.14 15.95 5.88
C ASP A 23 -6.46 14.47 6.13
N ALA A 24 -6.61 13.67 5.06
CA ALA A 24 -6.94 12.25 5.16
C ALA A 24 -6.39 11.42 3.97
N ILE A 25 -6.06 10.16 4.25
CA ILE A 25 -5.62 9.15 3.29
C ILE A 25 -6.49 7.90 3.44
N VAL A 26 -7.07 7.43 2.34
CA VAL A 26 -7.74 6.13 2.27
C VAL A 26 -6.87 5.18 1.47
N HIS A 27 -6.16 4.27 2.15
CA HIS A 27 -5.24 3.33 1.51
C HIS A 27 -5.98 2.04 1.10
N THR A 28 -6.37 1.99 -0.17
CA THR A 28 -7.08 0.85 -0.79
C THR A 28 -6.20 0.00 -1.71
N ALA A 29 -4.95 0.42 -1.93
CA ALA A 29 -4.01 -0.35 -2.74
C ALA A 29 -3.51 -1.56 -1.95
N GLY A 30 -3.60 -2.75 -2.55
CA GLY A 30 -3.25 -4.01 -1.92
C GLY A 30 -3.25 -5.16 -2.92
N GLN A 31 -2.52 -6.22 -2.62
CA GLN A 31 -2.61 -7.52 -3.28
C GLN A 31 -3.73 -8.31 -2.59
N VAL A 32 -4.80 -8.64 -3.32
CA VAL A 32 -6.06 -9.15 -2.76
C VAL A 32 -6.29 -10.65 -2.92
N ALA A 33 -5.51 -11.32 -3.78
CA ALA A 33 -5.71 -12.72 -4.14
C ALA A 33 -4.89 -13.66 -3.25
N VAL A 34 -5.58 -14.53 -2.50
CA VAL A 34 -4.94 -15.53 -1.62
C VAL A 34 -4.04 -16.48 -2.39
N THR A 35 -4.49 -17.00 -3.53
CA THR A 35 -3.70 -17.94 -4.35
C THR A 35 -2.42 -17.31 -4.88
N ALA A 36 -2.49 -16.06 -5.34
CA ALA A 36 -1.31 -15.31 -5.79
C ALA A 36 -0.35 -15.03 -4.62
N SER A 37 -0.86 -14.81 -3.40
CA SER A 37 -0.01 -14.58 -2.21
C SER A 37 0.84 -15.80 -1.83
N ILE A 38 0.35 -17.00 -2.14
CA ILE A 38 1.10 -18.26 -1.91
C ILE A 38 2.12 -18.49 -3.03
N GLN A 39 1.77 -18.17 -4.27
CA GLN A 39 2.65 -18.35 -5.43
C GLN A 39 3.81 -17.35 -5.45
N ASP A 40 3.56 -16.10 -5.05
CA ASP A 40 4.57 -15.06 -4.95
C ASP A 40 4.40 -14.23 -3.65
N PRO A 41 4.85 -14.80 -2.51
CA PRO A 41 4.73 -14.14 -1.21
C PRO A 41 5.61 -12.89 -1.10
N ARG A 42 6.68 -12.78 -1.91
CA ARG A 42 7.55 -11.62 -1.90
C ARG A 42 6.82 -10.40 -2.46
N THR A 43 6.07 -10.58 -3.55
CA THR A 43 5.22 -9.51 -4.09
C THR A 43 4.09 -9.18 -3.13
N ASP A 44 3.42 -10.17 -2.53
CA ASP A 44 2.39 -9.93 -1.53
C ASP A 44 2.88 -9.07 -0.37
N PHE A 45 4.03 -9.43 0.21
CA PHE A 45 4.67 -8.66 1.28
C PHE A 45 5.02 -7.24 0.85
N LYS A 46 5.63 -7.08 -0.34
CA LYS A 46 6.01 -5.76 -0.86
C LYS A 46 4.80 -4.85 -1.04
N VAL A 47 3.69 -5.39 -1.52
CA VAL A 47 2.47 -4.60 -1.76
C VAL A 47 1.77 -4.29 -0.44
N ASN A 48 1.48 -5.31 0.36
CA ASN A 48 0.60 -5.18 1.52
C ASN A 48 1.32 -4.63 2.76
N ALA A 49 2.55 -5.08 3.04
CA ALA A 49 3.28 -4.64 4.24
C ALA A 49 4.17 -3.43 3.94
N LEU A 50 5.06 -3.54 2.95
CA LEU A 50 5.99 -2.45 2.62
C LEU A 50 5.26 -1.24 2.01
N GLY A 51 4.26 -1.45 1.17
CA GLY A 51 3.40 -0.37 0.64
C GLY A 51 2.69 0.41 1.75
N THR A 52 2.04 -0.30 2.66
CA THR A 52 1.39 0.30 3.84
C THR A 52 2.40 1.06 4.69
N PHE A 53 3.57 0.49 4.97
CA PHE A 53 4.63 1.16 5.73
C PHE A 53 5.06 2.49 5.07
N ASN A 54 5.21 2.51 3.74
CA ASN A 54 5.57 3.73 3.02
C ASN A 54 4.49 4.81 3.11
N VAL A 55 3.21 4.43 3.07
CA VAL A 55 2.09 5.38 3.25
C VAL A 55 2.11 5.96 4.67
N LEU A 56 2.29 5.12 5.68
CA LEU A 56 2.35 5.56 7.08
C LEU A 56 3.55 6.47 7.33
N GLU A 57 4.73 6.16 6.78
CA GLU A 57 5.91 7.02 6.90
C GLU A 57 5.75 8.35 6.15
N ALA A 58 5.00 8.37 5.04
CA ALA A 58 4.70 9.60 4.33
C ALA A 58 3.70 10.47 5.13
N ALA A 59 2.66 9.86 5.70
CA ALA A 59 1.71 10.54 6.60
C ALA A 59 2.42 11.12 7.83
N ARG A 60 3.25 10.33 8.51
CA ARG A 60 4.00 10.75 9.72
C ARG A 60 4.95 11.94 9.47
N LYS A 61 5.44 12.10 8.23
CA LYS A 61 6.37 13.17 7.84
C LYS A 61 5.66 14.40 7.26
N ALA A 62 4.35 14.34 7.04
CA ALA A 62 3.60 15.46 6.48
C ALA A 62 3.20 16.44 7.59
N ASP A 63 3.36 17.74 7.33
CA ASP A 63 2.94 18.80 8.26
C ASP A 63 1.43 18.81 8.53
N SER A 64 0.62 18.25 7.61
CA SER A 64 -0.84 18.18 7.72
C SER A 64 -1.36 17.08 8.66
N ASP A 65 -0.49 16.19 9.15
CA ASP A 65 -0.84 15.08 10.04
C ASP A 65 -2.14 14.33 9.63
N PRO A 66 -2.20 13.78 8.41
CA PRO A 66 -3.46 13.24 7.88
C PRO A 66 -3.93 11.99 8.63
N ALA A 67 -5.23 11.88 8.84
CA ALA A 67 -5.85 10.63 9.27
C ALA A 67 -5.68 9.54 8.21
N VAL A 68 -5.34 8.31 8.62
CA VAL A 68 -5.16 7.17 7.69
C VAL A 68 -6.20 6.09 7.93
N VAL A 69 -6.91 5.70 6.88
CA VAL A 69 -7.82 4.55 6.87
C VAL A 69 -7.24 3.45 5.99
N GLN A 70 -6.98 2.28 6.58
CA GLN A 70 -6.50 1.09 5.87
C GLN A 70 -7.65 0.16 5.52
N ALA A 71 -7.76 -0.24 4.25
CA ALA A 71 -8.66 -1.31 3.83
C ALA A 71 -8.04 -2.69 4.17
N SER A 72 -8.25 -3.13 5.41
CA SER A 72 -7.83 -4.48 5.87
C SER A 72 -8.82 -5.57 5.43
N MET A 73 -8.49 -6.83 5.71
CA MET A 73 -9.29 -8.01 5.35
C MET A 73 -9.41 -8.97 6.54
N ASN A 74 -10.55 -9.66 6.65
CA ASN A 74 -10.83 -10.70 7.65
C ASN A 74 -10.18 -12.06 7.31
N LYS A 75 -8.98 -12.05 6.71
CA LYS A 75 -8.35 -13.18 6.00
C LYS A 75 -8.71 -14.52 6.63
N VAL A 76 -9.43 -15.34 5.88
CA VAL A 76 -9.89 -16.69 6.28
C VAL A 76 -8.87 -17.76 5.95
#